data_AF-A0A242BG40-F1
#
_entry.id   AF-A0A242BG40-F1
#
_cell.length_a   1.000
_cell.length_b   1.000
_cell.length_c   1.000
_cell.angle_alpha   90.00
_cell.angle_beta   90.00
_cell.angle_gamma   90.00
#
_symmetry.space_group_name_H-M   'P 1'
#
loop_
_entity.id
_entity.type
_entity.pdbx_description
1 polymer ?
#
loop_
_entity_poly.entity_id
_entity_poly.type
_entity_poly.pdbx_seq_one_letter_code
_entity_poly.pdbx_strand_id
1 'polypeptide(L)'
;MKKNKTVPLLKISGDSSIYFDFEKNTPYVQHFIGEFTEKTGKEYSRGKTFWISQALTGGVVALSFFLDKIFTFPVLVSLLIAILSGYLLATIFVKITLTNSFGQRDYRMLTNKEIGAAISNLQNFWVLILVELFIVLSTSILTMISLMYSSLKSTNFFMISGGIFVFILIKKSIHPYQGIKARKILKKQMKEGKFHD
;
A
#
# COMPACT_ATOMS: atom_id res chain seq x y z
N MET A 1 -6.43 -11.19 14.85
CA MET A 1 -5.61 -10.73 13.70
C MET A 1 -4.19 -10.43 14.17
N LYS A 2 -3.19 -11.27 13.85
CA LYS A 2 -1.78 -10.98 14.17
C LYS A 2 -1.33 -9.77 13.33
N LYS A 3 -1.00 -8.64 13.98
CA LYS A 3 -0.43 -7.42 13.37
C LYS A 3 0.71 -7.79 12.43
N ASN A 4 0.76 -7.19 11.24
CA ASN A 4 1.81 -7.40 10.23
C ASN A 4 3.19 -7.38 10.86
N LYS A 5 3.81 -8.56 10.95
CA LYS A 5 5.11 -8.77 11.61
C LYS A 5 6.27 -8.63 10.63
N THR A 6 5.97 -8.32 9.37
CA THR A 6 6.94 -8.25 8.29
C THR A 6 6.71 -7.00 7.47
N VAL A 7 7.79 -6.34 7.04
CA VAL A 7 7.72 -5.15 6.19
C VAL A 7 8.66 -5.28 4.99
N PRO A 8 8.21 -4.96 3.76
CA PRO A 8 9.10 -4.92 2.60
C PRO A 8 10.10 -3.76 2.75
N LEU A 9 11.37 -4.02 2.46
CA LEU A 9 12.45 -3.04 2.54
C LEU A 9 12.95 -2.60 1.15
N LEU A 10 13.18 -3.57 0.27
CA LEU A 10 13.77 -3.33 -1.05
C LEU A 10 13.37 -4.44 -2.01
N LYS A 11 12.86 -4.08 -3.18
CA LYS A 11 12.64 -5.02 -4.27
C LYS A 11 13.99 -5.35 -4.93
N ILE A 12 14.32 -6.63 -5.04
CA ILE A 12 15.56 -7.10 -5.67
C ILE A 12 15.30 -7.45 -7.14
N SER A 13 14.25 -8.23 -7.40
CA SER A 13 13.87 -8.71 -8.74
C SER A 13 12.35 -8.71 -8.91
N GLY A 14 11.85 -9.16 -10.08
CA GLY A 14 10.41 -9.29 -10.34
C GLY A 14 9.70 -10.20 -9.33
N ASP A 15 10.41 -11.21 -8.84
CA ASP A 15 9.96 -12.35 -8.06
C ASP A 15 10.58 -12.41 -6.65
N SER A 16 11.45 -11.46 -6.27
CA SER A 16 12.04 -11.42 -4.94
C SER A 16 12.21 -10.01 -4.36
N SER A 17 12.10 -9.91 -3.03
CA SER A 17 12.26 -8.67 -2.29
C SER A 17 12.81 -8.94 -0.90
N ILE A 18 13.63 -8.03 -0.38
CA ILE A 18 14.08 -8.06 1.01
C ILE A 18 12.94 -7.59 1.90
N TYR A 19 12.65 -8.37 2.94
CA TYR A 19 11.72 -8.05 4.00
C TYR A 19 12.44 -8.03 5.35
N PHE A 20 11.85 -7.35 6.32
CA PHE A 20 12.27 -7.43 7.72
C PHE A 20 11.24 -8.19 8.53
N ASP A 21 11.67 -9.18 9.32
CA ASP A 21 10.84 -9.91 10.27
C ASP A 21 11.01 -9.33 11.68
N PHE A 22 9.95 -8.73 12.23
CA PHE A 22 9.95 -8.17 13.58
C PHE A 22 9.89 -9.22 14.69
N GLU A 23 9.53 -10.47 14.41
CA GLU A 23 9.58 -11.54 15.42
C GLU A 23 11.00 -12.03 15.63
N LYS A 24 11.67 -12.33 14.52
CA LYS A 24 13.04 -12.84 14.54
C LYS A 24 14.07 -11.72 14.65
N ASN A 25 13.64 -10.48 14.44
CA ASN A 25 14.50 -9.30 14.40
C ASN A 25 15.59 -9.41 13.33
N THR A 26 15.26 -10.03 12.18
CA THR A 26 16.20 -10.36 11.11
C THR A 26 15.63 -10.01 9.74
N PRO A 27 16.43 -9.48 8.81
CA PRO A 27 16.03 -9.38 7.42
C PRO A 27 16.04 -10.77 6.75
N TYR A 28 15.23 -10.92 5.71
CA TYR A 28 15.12 -12.15 4.92
C TYR A 28 14.72 -11.81 3.48
N VAL A 29 14.99 -12.71 2.54
CA VAL A 29 14.51 -12.61 1.16
C VAL A 29 13.17 -13.32 1.06
N GLN A 30 12.13 -12.59 0.67
CA GLN A 30 10.84 -13.17 0.31
C GLN A 30 10.87 -13.45 -1.18
N HIS A 31 10.79 -14.73 -1.55
CA HIS A 31 10.49 -15.15 -2.90
C HIS A 31 8.97 -15.19 -3.06
N PHE A 32 8.45 -14.59 -4.12
CA PHE A 32 7.04 -14.64 -4.45
C PHE A 32 6.82 -15.86 -5.35
N ILE A 33 6.08 -16.86 -4.87
CA ILE A 33 5.71 -18.07 -5.61
C ILE A 33 4.20 -18.03 -5.75
N GLY A 34 3.71 -17.51 -6.87
CA GLY A 34 2.30 -17.54 -7.21
C GLY A 34 2.10 -18.04 -8.63
N GLU A 35 0.86 -18.30 -9.03
CA GLU A 35 0.48 -18.58 -10.44
C GLU A 35 0.98 -17.51 -11.43
N PHE A 36 1.45 -16.36 -10.91
CA PHE A 36 1.94 -15.20 -11.62
C PHE A 36 3.45 -14.94 -11.44
N THR A 37 4.22 -15.85 -10.83
CA THR A 37 5.68 -15.70 -10.74
C THR A 37 6.38 -17.02 -11.06
N GLU A 38 6.72 -17.15 -12.34
CA GLU A 38 7.86 -17.86 -12.94
C GLU A 38 8.10 -19.37 -12.69
N LYS A 39 7.42 -20.06 -11.78
CA LYS A 39 7.56 -21.53 -11.67
C LYS A 39 6.57 -22.35 -12.50
N THR A 40 5.70 -21.71 -13.29
CA THR A 40 4.72 -22.36 -14.18
C THR A 40 4.83 -21.95 -15.66
N GLY A 41 5.95 -21.34 -16.09
CA GLY A 41 6.15 -20.96 -17.49
C GLY A 41 5.21 -19.87 -18.01
N LYS A 42 4.55 -19.12 -17.12
CA LYS A 42 3.71 -17.96 -17.45
C LYS A 42 4.29 -16.71 -16.79
N GLU A 43 4.60 -15.72 -17.62
CA GLU A 43 5.10 -14.42 -17.19
C GLU A 43 4.19 -13.77 -16.13
N TYR A 44 4.79 -12.96 -15.27
CA TYR A 44 4.08 -12.06 -14.37
C TYR A 44 3.05 -11.24 -15.15
N SER A 45 1.78 -11.61 -15.04
CA SER A 45 0.69 -10.89 -15.69
C SER A 45 0.43 -9.59 -14.91
N ARG A 46 1.27 -8.56 -15.17
CA ARG A 46 0.93 -7.14 -14.91
C ARG A 46 -0.50 -6.85 -15.33
N GLY A 47 -0.95 -7.49 -16.41
CA GLY A 47 -2.31 -7.49 -16.93
C GLY A 47 -3.36 -7.82 -15.87
N LYS A 48 -3.29 -8.95 -15.15
CA LYS A 48 -4.35 -9.31 -14.19
C LYS A 48 -4.45 -8.34 -13.01
N THR A 49 -3.34 -7.93 -12.41
CA THR A 49 -3.36 -6.95 -11.31
C THR A 49 -3.86 -5.59 -11.78
N PHE A 50 -3.51 -5.18 -13.00
CA PHE A 50 -4.04 -4.00 -13.67
C PHE A 50 -5.54 -4.14 -13.94
N TRP A 51 -6.00 -5.25 -14.51
CA TRP A 51 -7.42 -5.48 -14.78
C TRP A 51 -8.27 -5.57 -13.50
N ILE A 52 -7.74 -6.12 -12.41
CA ILE A 52 -8.41 -6.14 -11.11
C ILE A 52 -8.50 -4.72 -10.53
N SER A 53 -7.43 -3.92 -10.62
CA SER A 53 -7.49 -2.52 -10.17
C SER A 53 -8.44 -1.68 -11.02
N GLN A 54 -8.46 -1.89 -12.34
CA GLN A 54 -9.41 -1.26 -13.26
C GLN A 54 -10.84 -1.73 -13.03
N ALA A 55 -11.08 -3.02 -12.77
CA ALA A 55 -12.42 -3.55 -12.48
C ALA A 55 -12.97 -3.00 -11.16
N LEU A 56 -12.12 -2.89 -10.12
CA LEU A 56 -12.52 -2.26 -8.87
C LEU A 56 -12.78 -0.76 -9.04
N THR A 57 -11.94 -0.06 -9.79
CA THR A 57 -12.13 1.36 -10.10
C THR A 57 -13.42 1.56 -10.91
N GLY A 58 -13.67 0.72 -11.92
CA GLY A 58 -14.89 0.74 -12.73
C GLY A 58 -16.15 0.38 -11.93
N GLY A 59 -16.05 -0.57 -10.99
CA GLY A 59 -17.14 -0.91 -10.07
C GLY A 59 -17.54 0.26 -9.17
N VAL A 60 -16.57 1.05 -8.70
CA VAL A 60 -16.85 2.31 -7.99
C VAL A 60 -17.54 3.31 -8.88
N VAL A 61 -17.06 3.47 -10.12
CA VAL A 61 -17.65 4.40 -11.09
C VAL A 61 -19.12 4.08 -11.31
N ALA A 62 -19.43 2.80 -11.60
CA ALA A 62 -20.81 2.35 -11.80
C ALA A 62 -21.67 2.56 -10.54
N LEU A 63 -21.21 2.09 -9.37
CA LEU A 63 -21.98 2.19 -8.13
C LEU A 63 -22.29 3.64 -7.75
N SER A 64 -21.34 4.56 -7.96
CA SER A 64 -21.52 5.98 -7.62
C SER A 64 -22.46 6.68 -8.60
N PHE A 65 -22.42 6.33 -9.88
CA PHE A 65 -23.37 6.87 -10.87
C PHE A 65 -24.80 6.42 -10.59
N PHE A 66 -24.97 5.19 -10.09
CA PHE A 66 -26.25 4.70 -9.57
C PHE A 66 -26.67 5.44 -8.29
N LEU A 67 -25.75 5.69 -7.36
CA LEU A 67 -26.04 6.42 -6.13
C LEU A 67 -26.42 7.89 -6.38
N ASP A 68 -25.74 8.58 -7.30
CA ASP A 68 -26.01 9.98 -7.69
C ASP A 68 -27.40 10.14 -8.33
N LYS A 69 -27.89 9.11 -9.02
CA LYS A 69 -29.23 9.10 -9.63
C LYS A 69 -30.36 8.72 -8.69
N ILE A 70 -30.08 7.97 -7.63
CA ILE A 70 -31.12 7.42 -6.72
C ILE A 70 -31.22 8.26 -5.44
N PHE A 71 -30.12 8.87 -4.99
CA PHE A 71 -30.07 9.61 -3.73
C PHE A 71 -29.38 10.97 -3.90
N THR A 72 -30.15 12.06 -3.79
CA THR A 72 -29.61 13.40 -3.53
C THR A 72 -29.17 13.50 -2.08
N PHE A 73 -27.99 12.99 -1.77
CA PHE A 73 -27.41 13.10 -0.44
C PHE A 73 -26.92 14.53 -0.16
N PRO A 74 -27.06 15.02 1.08
CA PRO A 74 -26.30 16.17 1.55
C PRO A 74 -24.81 15.92 1.35
N VAL A 75 -24.06 16.97 1.01
CA VAL A 75 -22.62 16.95 0.70
C VAL A 75 -21.78 16.15 1.71
N LEU A 76 -22.12 16.27 2.99
CA LEU A 76 -21.48 15.57 4.11
C LEU A 76 -21.63 14.04 3.99
N VAL A 77 -22.81 13.56 3.64
CA VAL A 77 -23.13 12.13 3.52
C VAL A 77 -22.41 11.55 2.30
N SER A 78 -22.42 12.26 1.17
CA SER A 78 -21.65 11.86 -0.03
C SER A 78 -20.16 11.76 0.27
N LEU A 79 -19.60 12.70 1.02
CA LEU A 79 -18.18 12.70 1.36
C LEU A 79 -17.83 11.53 2.31
N LEU A 80 -18.67 11.24 3.30
CA LEU A 80 -18.49 10.07 4.17
C LEU A 80 -18.54 8.75 3.38
N ILE A 81 -19.48 8.61 2.46
CA ILE A 81 -19.61 7.42 1.60
C ILE A 81 -18.38 7.29 0.67
N ALA A 82 -17.84 8.39 0.15
CA ALA A 82 -16.63 8.38 -0.68
C ALA A 82 -15.42 7.86 0.10
N ILE A 83 -15.22 8.35 1.33
CA ILE A 83 -14.12 7.92 2.20
C ILE A 83 -14.26 6.44 2.55
N LEU A 84 -15.46 6.01 2.97
CA LEU A 84 -15.73 4.63 3.36
C LEU A 84 -15.54 3.66 2.19
N SER A 85 -16.06 4.00 1.01
CA SER A 85 -15.93 3.16 -0.19
C SER A 85 -14.45 3.01 -0.60
N GLY A 86 -13.70 4.11 -0.70
CA GLY A 86 -12.27 4.09 -1.02
C GLY A 86 -11.47 3.23 -0.04
N TYR A 87 -11.75 3.33 1.26
CA TYR A 87 -11.13 2.50 2.29
C TYR A 87 -11.46 1.01 2.15
N LEU A 88 -12.75 0.69 1.94
CA LEU A 88 -13.22 -0.68 1.81
C LEU A 88 -12.57 -1.38 0.61
N LEU A 89 -12.54 -0.71 -0.53
CA LEU A 89 -11.94 -1.23 -1.76
C LEU A 89 -10.45 -1.47 -1.62
N ALA A 90 -9.72 -0.53 -1.03
CA ALA A 90 -8.29 -0.69 -0.81
C ALA A 90 -8.01 -1.90 0.09
N THR A 91 -8.87 -2.12 1.08
CA THR A 91 -8.78 -3.28 1.98
C THR A 91 -9.06 -4.59 1.25
N ILE A 92 -10.10 -4.63 0.41
CA ILE A 92 -10.45 -5.82 -0.38
C ILE A 92 -9.33 -6.12 -1.40
N PHE A 93 -8.85 -5.11 -2.13
CA PHE A 93 -7.78 -5.27 -3.11
C PHE A 93 -6.50 -5.80 -2.49
N VAL A 94 -6.05 -5.20 -1.39
CA VAL A 94 -4.87 -5.65 -0.64
C VAL A 94 -5.07 -7.11 -0.20
N LYS A 95 -6.24 -7.48 0.32
CA LYS A 95 -6.52 -8.85 0.73
C LYS A 95 -6.53 -9.84 -0.45
N ILE A 96 -7.02 -9.46 -1.63
CA ILE A 96 -7.04 -10.35 -2.79
C ILE A 96 -5.64 -10.48 -3.41
N THR A 97 -4.91 -9.38 -3.52
CA THR A 97 -3.63 -9.32 -4.26
C THR A 97 -2.42 -9.72 -3.42
N LEU A 98 -2.34 -9.32 -2.14
CA LEU A 98 -1.17 -9.62 -1.29
C LEU A 98 -1.26 -11.01 -0.65
N THR A 99 -2.43 -11.47 -0.20
CA THR A 99 -2.54 -12.76 0.51
C THR A 99 -2.25 -13.96 -0.40
N ASN A 100 -2.39 -13.80 -1.72
CA ASN A 100 -2.13 -14.84 -2.72
C ASN A 100 -0.71 -14.78 -3.33
N SER A 101 0.14 -13.86 -2.88
CA SER A 101 1.44 -13.57 -3.51
C SER A 101 2.65 -14.05 -2.69
N PHE A 102 2.49 -14.33 -1.40
CA PHE A 102 3.62 -14.69 -0.54
C PHE A 102 4.09 -16.13 -0.78
N GLY A 103 5.31 -16.27 -1.33
CA GLY A 103 5.99 -17.56 -1.49
C GLY A 103 6.94 -17.89 -0.34
N GLN A 104 8.10 -18.48 -0.67
CA GLN A 104 9.08 -18.99 0.29
C GLN A 104 9.92 -17.88 0.94
N ARG A 105 10.14 -17.98 2.26
CA ARG A 105 11.04 -17.10 3.01
C ARG A 105 12.43 -17.72 3.11
N ASP A 106 13.44 -16.99 2.65
CA ASP A 106 14.85 -17.36 2.74
C ASP A 106 15.56 -16.46 3.76
N TYR A 107 16.00 -17.05 4.88
CA TYR A 107 16.73 -16.37 5.95
C TYR A 107 18.25 -16.50 5.79
N ARG A 108 18.75 -16.46 4.55
CA ARG A 108 20.19 -16.38 4.28
C ARG A 108 20.82 -15.16 4.95
N MET A 109 22.13 -15.25 5.25
CA MET A 109 22.89 -14.08 5.68
C MET A 109 23.00 -13.08 4.52
N LEU A 110 22.52 -11.86 4.76
CA LEU A 110 22.60 -10.77 3.80
C LEU A 110 23.89 -9.97 3.98
N THR A 111 24.42 -9.46 2.88
CA THR A 111 25.65 -8.66 2.86
C THR A 111 25.42 -7.23 3.35
N ASN A 112 26.48 -6.59 3.84
CA ASN A 112 26.50 -5.17 4.20
C ASN A 112 26.04 -4.29 3.03
N LYS A 113 26.38 -4.67 1.79
CA LYS A 113 25.96 -3.97 0.57
C LYS A 113 24.44 -4.06 0.34
N GLU A 114 23.85 -5.26 0.45
CA GLU A 114 22.40 -5.46 0.30
C GLU A 114 21.60 -4.70 1.37
N ILE A 115 22.04 -4.77 2.63
CA ILE A 115 21.39 -4.07 3.74
C ILE A 115 21.58 -2.54 3.63
N GLY A 116 22.76 -2.09 3.20
CA GLY A 116 23.02 -0.67 2.93
C GLY A 116 22.07 -0.09 1.88
N ALA A 117 21.86 -0.81 0.78
CA ALA A 117 20.90 -0.45 -0.26
C ALA A 117 19.45 -0.45 0.26
N ALA A 118 19.09 -1.42 1.10
CA ALA A 118 17.76 -1.43 1.73
C ALA A 118 17.55 -0.21 2.65
N ILE A 119 18.56 0.16 3.45
CA ILE A 119 18.50 1.31 4.37
C ILE A 119 18.39 2.65 3.64
N SER A 120 19.04 2.80 2.48
CA SER A 120 18.95 4.02 1.68
C SER A 120 17.56 4.17 1.05
N ASN A 121 16.98 3.08 0.52
CA ASN A 121 15.63 3.09 -0.03
C ASN A 121 14.54 3.44 1.00
N LEU A 122 14.72 3.01 2.25
CA LEU A 122 13.79 3.29 3.36
C LEU A 122 13.71 4.79 3.74
N GLN A 123 14.60 5.65 3.22
CA GLN A 123 14.49 7.10 3.40
C GLN A 123 13.23 7.67 2.74
N ASN A 124 12.78 7.07 1.63
CA ASN A 124 11.58 7.46 0.90
C ASN A 124 10.29 7.25 1.71
N PHE A 125 10.33 6.48 2.80
CA PHE A 125 9.15 6.26 3.65
C PHE A 125 8.77 7.48 4.48
N TRP A 126 9.72 8.40 4.76
CA TRP A 126 9.39 9.70 5.35
C TRP A 126 8.61 10.59 4.39
N VAL A 127 8.96 10.56 3.10
CA VAL A 127 8.23 11.29 2.06
C VAL A 127 6.79 10.77 1.97
N LEU A 128 6.60 9.45 2.02
CA LEU A 128 5.26 8.83 2.05
C LEU A 128 4.42 9.28 3.27
N ILE A 129 5.02 9.43 4.44
CA ILE A 129 4.32 9.94 5.64
C ILE A 129 3.98 11.42 5.50
N LEU A 130 4.85 12.23 4.88
CA LEU A 130 4.54 13.64 4.62
C LEU A 130 3.40 13.80 3.61
N VAL A 131 3.41 12.99 2.54
CA VAL A 131 2.32 12.94 1.56
C VAL A 131 1.01 12.51 2.22
N GLU A 132 1.04 11.54 3.14
CA GLU A 132 -0.12 11.17 3.95
C GLU A 132 -0.71 12.35 4.70
N LEU A 133 0.14 13.08 5.43
CA LEU A 133 -0.27 14.22 6.24
C LEU A 133 -0.89 15.32 5.36
N PHE A 134 -0.27 15.57 4.20
CA PHE A 134 -0.80 16.51 3.22
C PHE A 134 -2.18 16.10 2.70
N ILE A 135 -2.36 14.83 2.29
CA ILE A 135 -3.66 14.34 1.81
C ILE A 135 -4.75 14.47 2.89
N VAL A 136 -4.45 14.10 4.14
CA VAL A 136 -5.41 14.23 5.25
C VAL A 136 -5.80 15.68 5.47
N LEU A 137 -4.82 16.60 5.49
CA LEU A 137 -5.07 18.04 5.59
C LEU A 137 -5.92 18.56 4.42
N SER A 138 -5.54 18.27 3.18
CA SER A 138 -6.27 18.70 1.99
C SER A 138 -7.70 18.18 1.98
N THR A 139 -7.91 16.90 2.34
CA THR A 139 -9.25 16.30 2.41
C THR A 139 -10.08 16.94 3.52
N SER A 140 -9.48 17.25 4.67
CA SER A 140 -10.16 17.93 5.78
C SER A 140 -10.58 19.35 5.39
N ILE A 141 -9.70 20.10 4.73
CA ILE A 141 -9.99 21.44 4.21
C ILE A 141 -11.08 21.38 3.15
N LEU A 142 -11.00 20.45 2.20
CA LEU A 142 -12.04 20.27 1.18
C LEU A 142 -13.38 19.89 1.80
N THR A 143 -13.39 19.10 2.87
CA THR A 143 -14.60 18.79 3.63
C THR A 143 -15.20 20.04 4.25
N MET A 144 -14.38 20.88 4.89
CA MET A 144 -14.81 22.16 5.48
C MET A 144 -15.35 23.13 4.42
N ILE A 145 -14.68 23.27 3.27
CA ILE A 145 -15.15 24.11 2.16
C ILE A 145 -16.46 23.54 1.60
N SER A 146 -16.56 22.22 1.43
CA SER A 146 -17.75 21.56 0.91
C SER A 146 -18.93 21.64 1.88
N LEU A 147 -18.70 21.77 3.19
CA LEU A 147 -19.75 22.07 4.17
C LEU A 147 -20.33 23.48 3.99
N MET A 148 -19.54 24.41 3.48
CA MET A 148 -19.97 25.79 3.23
C MET A 148 -20.74 25.95 1.90
N TYR A 149 -20.63 24.99 0.98
CA TYR A 149 -21.29 25.01 -0.32
C TYR A 149 -22.26 23.82 -0.46
N SER A 150 -23.54 24.09 -0.68
CA SER A 150 -24.65 23.11 -0.56
C SER A 150 -24.67 21.94 -1.53
N SER A 151 -23.73 21.82 -2.47
CA SER A 151 -23.68 20.67 -3.39
C SER A 151 -22.25 20.27 -3.77
N LEU A 152 -22.01 18.95 -3.80
CA LEU A 152 -20.75 18.34 -4.19
C LEU A 152 -21.02 17.55 -5.46
N LYS A 153 -20.45 18.01 -6.58
CA LYS A 153 -20.60 17.35 -7.87
C LYS A 153 -20.07 15.92 -7.80
N SER A 154 -20.70 14.99 -8.49
CA SER A 154 -20.25 13.59 -8.55
C SER A 154 -18.80 13.43 -9.01
N THR A 155 -18.30 14.32 -9.88
CA THR A 155 -16.86 14.40 -10.24
C THR A 155 -15.93 14.53 -9.03
N ASN A 156 -16.33 15.29 -8.01
CA ASN A 156 -15.53 15.52 -6.80
C ASN A 156 -15.56 14.29 -5.87
N PHE A 157 -16.70 13.58 -5.83
CA PHE A 157 -16.81 12.30 -5.12
C PHE A 157 -15.80 11.27 -5.64
N PHE A 158 -15.67 11.15 -6.98
CA PHE A 158 -14.73 10.22 -7.61
C PHE A 158 -13.27 10.54 -7.29
N MET A 159 -12.88 11.81 -7.40
CA MET A 159 -11.50 12.21 -7.10
C MET A 159 -11.14 11.91 -5.65
N ILE A 160 -12.06 12.14 -4.71
CA ILE A 160 -11.84 11.86 -3.28
C ILE A 160 -11.78 10.35 -3.04
N SER A 161 -12.75 9.58 -3.53
CA SER A 161 -12.80 8.11 -3.33
C SER A 161 -11.59 7.40 -3.97
N GLY A 162 -11.24 7.76 -5.21
CA GLY A 162 -10.08 7.23 -5.91
C GLY A 162 -8.74 7.62 -5.26
N GLY A 163 -8.59 8.88 -4.85
CA GLY A 163 -7.41 9.35 -4.13
C GLY A 163 -7.19 8.60 -2.82
N ILE A 164 -8.26 8.43 -2.03
CA ILE A 164 -8.24 7.68 -0.77
C ILE A 164 -7.93 6.20 -1.02
N PHE A 165 -8.53 5.60 -2.05
CA PHE A 165 -8.25 4.23 -2.44
C PHE A 165 -6.76 4.01 -2.75
N VAL A 166 -6.19 4.79 -3.68
CA VAL A 166 -4.78 4.69 -4.09
C VAL A 166 -3.87 4.88 -2.88
N PHE A 167 -4.17 5.90 -2.07
CA PHE A 167 -3.37 6.22 -0.90
C PHE A 167 -3.36 5.08 0.14
N ILE A 168 -4.54 4.56 0.49
CA ILE A 168 -4.66 3.45 1.46
C ILE A 168 -4.00 2.19 0.91
N LEU A 169 -4.10 1.93 -0.39
CA LEU A 169 -3.46 0.80 -1.06
C LEU A 169 -1.95 0.88 -0.91
N ILE A 170 -1.34 2.04 -1.18
CA ILE A 170 0.11 2.28 -1.00
C ILE A 170 0.48 2.09 0.48
N LYS A 171 -0.24 2.73 1.39
CA LYS A 171 0.04 2.68 2.84
C LYS A 171 -0.04 1.25 3.40
N LYS A 172 -1.07 0.49 3.01
CA LYS A 172 -1.28 -0.90 3.45
C LYS A 172 -0.32 -1.88 2.77
N SER A 173 0.25 -1.55 1.62
CA SER A 173 1.21 -2.42 0.94
C SER A 173 2.63 -2.24 1.48
N ILE A 174 3.02 -1.00 1.83
CA ILE A 174 4.41 -0.65 2.15
C ILE A 174 4.67 -0.54 3.66
N HIS A 175 3.64 -0.26 4.48
CA HIS A 175 3.78 -0.06 5.93
C HIS A 175 4.91 0.91 6.33
N PRO A 176 4.86 2.19 5.91
CA PRO A 176 5.98 3.12 6.01
C PRO A 176 6.53 3.29 7.44
N TYR A 177 5.64 3.37 8.45
CA TYR A 177 6.03 3.45 9.86
C TYR A 177 6.84 2.24 10.33
N GLN A 178 6.44 1.03 9.90
CA GLN A 178 7.17 -0.18 10.22
C GLN A 178 8.52 -0.19 9.51
N GLY A 179 8.58 0.26 8.26
CA GLY A 179 9.86 0.34 7.53
C GLY A 179 10.86 1.30 8.17
N ILE A 180 10.41 2.44 8.71
CA ILE A 180 11.27 3.35 9.48
C ILE A 180 11.79 2.67 10.76
N LYS A 181 10.95 1.87 11.44
CA LYS A 181 11.39 1.09 12.60
C LYS A 181 12.43 0.04 12.21
N ALA A 182 12.20 -0.69 11.12
CA ALA A 182 13.16 -1.66 10.58
C ALA A 182 14.50 -0.98 10.21
N ARG A 183 14.46 0.20 9.59
CA ARG A 183 15.66 1.00 9.28
C ARG A 183 16.52 1.27 10.51
N LYS A 184 15.90 1.68 11.63
CA LYS A 184 16.62 1.95 12.89
C LYS A 184 17.30 0.69 13.42
N ILE A 185 16.60 -0.45 13.35
CA ILE A 185 17.14 -1.73 13.78
C ILE A 185 18.30 -2.17 12.90
N LEU A 186 18.14 -2.15 11.57
CA LEU A 186 19.17 -2.57 10.61
C LEU A 186 20.43 -1.71 10.72
N LYS A 187 20.29 -0.38 10.89
CA LYS A 187 21.43 0.51 11.16
C LYS A 187 22.18 0.13 12.43
N LYS A 188 21.47 -0.27 13.49
CA LYS A 188 22.10 -0.75 14.73
C LYS A 188 22.82 -2.07 14.51
N GLN A 189 22.18 -3.02 13.81
CA GLN A 189 22.76 -4.33 13.50
C GLN A 189 24.00 -4.25 12.61
N MET A 190 24.04 -3.34 11.63
CA MET A 190 25.24 -3.08 10.82
C MET A 190 26.40 -2.57 11.68
N LYS A 191 26.13 -1.64 12.61
CA LYS A 191 27.16 -1.15 13.55
C LYS A 191 27.66 -2.23 14.51
N GLU A 192 26.83 -3.23 14.81
CA GLU A 192 27.17 -4.39 15.63
C GLU A 192 27.93 -5.49 14.86
N GLY A 193 28.17 -5.32 13.56
CA GLY A 193 28.88 -6.31 12.74
C GLY A 193 28.09 -7.59 12.46
N LYS A 194 26.75 -7.54 12.49
CA LYS A 194 25.88 -8.71 12.29
C LYS A 194 25.75 -9.20 10.85
N PHE A 195 26.38 -8.51 9.90
CA PHE A 195 26.30 -8.83 8.47
C PHE A 195 27.73 -8.99 7.93
N HIS A 196 27.86 -9.85 6.92
CA HIS A 196 29.13 -10.07 6.22
C HIS A 196 29.42 -8.93 5.24
N ASP A 197 30.71 -8.71 4.96
CA ASP A 197 31.16 -7.78 3.92
C ASP A 197 30.85 -8.28 2.50
#